data_AF-A0A3C2BPY1-F1
#
_entry.id   AF-A0A3C2BPY1-F1
#
_cell.length_a   1.000
_cell.length_b   1.000
_cell.length_c   1.000
_cell.angle_alpha   90.00
_cell.angle_beta   90.00
_cell.angle_gamma   90.00
#
_symmetry.space_group_name_H-M   'P 1'
#
loop_
_entity.id
_entity.type
_entity.pdbx_description
1 polymer ?
#
loop_
_entity_poly.entity_id
_entity_poly.type
_entity_poly.pdbx_seq_one_letter_code
_entity_poly.pdbx_strand_id
1 'polypeptide(L)'
;DREGEAIAWHLLEVLKPKVPVYRMTFGEITKEAIHRAMDNLRDVDTALVDAQETRRVLDRLYGYEISPVLWRKVARGLSAGRVQSVVTRMVVDRERERMAFKAASYWDLTGQFGAGSGSFKAKLASVDGAKVASGRDFNDDGVLTSRNAAHLNEELATSLAAGLQDADFRVRSVDTKPYTRRPAAPFTT
;
A
#
# COMPACT_ATOMS: atom_id res chain seq x y z
N ASP A 1 16.02 18.76 8.73
CA ASP A 1 16.29 17.61 7.85
C ASP A 1 17.46 17.98 6.93
N ARG A 2 17.89 17.07 6.04
CA ARG A 2 19.04 17.34 5.16
C ARG A 2 18.80 18.49 4.16
N GLU A 3 17.58 18.66 3.67
CA GLU A 3 17.23 19.75 2.74
C GLU A 3 17.31 21.12 3.44
N GLY A 4 16.73 21.23 4.64
CA GLY A 4 16.84 22.45 5.44
C GLY A 4 18.28 22.78 5.86
N GLU A 5 19.14 21.77 6.02
CA GLU A 5 20.55 21.97 6.33
C GLU A 5 21.34 22.49 5.13
N ALA A 6 21.11 21.93 3.94
CA ALA A 6 21.72 22.43 2.70
C ALA A 6 21.29 23.86 2.38
N ILE A 7 20.04 24.25 2.67
CA ILE A 7 19.57 25.63 2.52
C ILE A 7 20.35 26.56 3.47
N ALA A 8 20.50 26.19 4.74
CA ALA A 8 21.25 26.99 5.71
C ALA A 8 22.72 27.16 5.28
N TRP A 9 23.34 26.08 4.79
CA TRP A 9 24.70 26.12 4.24
C TRP A 9 24.80 27.04 3.02
N HIS A 10 23.89 26.93 2.06
CA HIS A 10 23.89 27.81 0.89
C HIS A 10 23.72 29.28 1.26
N LEU A 11 22.92 29.61 2.28
CA LEU A 11 22.79 30.99 2.77
C LEU A 11 24.12 31.51 3.33
N LEU A 12 24.87 30.69 4.07
CA LEU A 12 26.20 31.06 4.56
C LEU A 12 27.16 31.36 3.40
N GLU A 13 27.22 30.47 2.41
CA GLU A 13 28.11 30.60 1.25
C GLU A 13 27.80 31.84 0.40
N VAL A 14 26.52 32.14 0.22
CA VAL A 14 26.07 33.28 -0.60
C VAL A 14 26.23 34.61 0.14
N LEU A 15 25.84 34.67 1.42
CA LEU A 15 25.82 35.92 2.18
C LEU A 15 27.19 36.29 2.77
N LYS A 16 28.07 35.31 2.98
CA LYS A 16 29.42 35.48 3.56
C LYS A 16 29.42 36.37 4.81
N PRO A 17 28.63 36.03 5.83
CA PRO A 17 28.44 36.87 7.01
C PRO A 17 29.76 37.10 7.76
N LYS A 18 29.96 38.32 8.25
CA LYS A 18 31.10 38.72 9.09
C LYS A 18 30.74 38.78 10.58
N VAL A 19 29.56 38.28 10.93
CA VAL A 19 29.02 38.22 12.28
C VAL A 19 28.89 36.76 12.70
N PRO A 20 28.85 36.45 14.01
CA PRO A 20 28.58 35.09 14.48
C PRO A 20 27.25 34.58 13.91
N VAL A 21 27.25 33.34 13.42
CA VAL A 21 26.05 32.67 12.89
C VAL A 21 25.82 31.38 13.64
N TYR A 22 24.56 31.13 13.96
CA TYR A 22 24.15 29.93 14.68
C TYR A 22 22.96 29.28 13.96
N ARG A 23 22.96 27.95 13.92
CA ARG A 23 21.90 27.13 13.37
C ARG A 23 20.93 26.73 14.48
N MET A 24 19.70 27.21 14.38
CA MET A 24 18.58 26.81 15.24
C MET A 24 17.75 25.73 14.55
N THR A 25 17.39 24.65 15.26
CA THR A 25 16.48 23.61 14.76
C THR A 25 15.38 23.28 15.77
N PHE A 26 14.17 23.03 15.27
CA PHE A 26 13.00 22.69 16.07
C PHE A 26 12.11 21.72 15.27
N GLY A 27 11.48 20.76 15.97
CA GLY A 27 10.60 19.76 15.35
C GLY A 27 9.13 20.18 15.27
N GLU A 28 8.76 21.26 15.98
CA GLU A 28 7.41 21.80 16.04
C GLU A 28 7.48 23.33 16.20
N ILE A 29 6.41 24.04 15.79
CA ILE A 29 6.35 25.51 15.81
C ILE A 29 5.49 25.94 16.99
N THR A 30 6.03 25.78 18.20
CA THR A 30 5.41 26.26 19.46
C THR A 30 6.34 27.24 20.16
N LYS A 31 5.78 28.13 20.99
CA LYS A 31 6.57 29.12 21.73
C LYS A 31 7.67 28.44 22.56
N GLU A 32 7.30 27.37 23.24
CA GLU A 32 8.17 26.58 24.10
C GLU A 32 9.27 25.89 23.28
N ALA A 33 8.95 25.33 22.11
CA ALA A 33 9.95 24.69 21.24
C ALA A 33 10.96 25.69 20.69
N ILE A 34 10.53 26.89 20.30
CA ILE A 34 11.43 27.94 19.82
C ILE A 34 12.35 28.44 20.93
N HIS A 35 11.83 28.67 22.15
CA HIS A 35 12.68 29.05 23.28
C HIS A 35 13.72 27.97 23.60
N ARG A 36 13.31 26.69 23.68
CA ARG A 36 14.27 25.59 23.89
C ARG A 36 15.33 25.50 22.79
N ALA A 37 14.97 25.79 21.54
CA ALA A 37 15.91 25.77 20.42
C ALA A 37 16.91 26.94 20.47
N MET A 38 16.52 28.10 21.00
CA MET A 38 17.44 29.22 21.24
C MET A 38 18.49 28.91 22.32
N ASP A 39 18.16 28.05 23.29
CA ASP A 39 19.10 27.60 24.32
C ASP A 39 20.05 26.50 23.81
N ASN A 40 19.77 25.91 22.64
CA ASN A 40 20.52 24.78 22.07
C ASN A 40 20.94 25.09 20.62
N LEU A 41 21.64 26.21 20.45
CA LEU A 41 22.23 26.60 19.17
C LEU A 41 23.38 25.68 18.80
N ARG A 42 23.50 25.37 17.50
CA ARG A 42 24.58 24.55 16.95
C ARG A 42 25.16 25.17 15.69
N ASP A 43 26.24 24.60 15.19
CA ASP A 43 26.74 24.90 13.85
C ASP A 43 25.96 24.13 12.78
N VAL A 44 26.15 24.53 11.52
CA VAL A 44 25.63 23.78 10.37
C VAL A 44 26.34 22.42 10.31
N ASP A 45 25.55 21.36 10.17
CA ASP A 45 26.03 19.99 10.07
C ASP A 45 26.46 19.69 8.63
N THR A 46 27.78 19.67 8.40
CA THR A 46 28.37 19.44 7.08
C THR A 46 28.07 18.04 6.55
N ALA A 47 27.93 17.02 7.40
CA ALA A 47 27.62 15.67 6.93
C ALA A 47 26.20 15.58 6.34
N LEU A 48 25.25 16.34 6.90
CA LEU A 48 23.90 16.46 6.33
C LEU A 48 23.89 17.24 5.01
N VAL A 49 24.74 18.26 4.89
CA VAL A 49 24.93 19.02 3.64
C VAL A 49 25.52 18.12 2.56
N ASP A 50 26.62 17.42 2.85
CA ASP A 50 27.28 16.51 1.92
C ASP A 50 26.35 15.40 1.45
N ALA A 51 25.50 14.88 2.35
CA ALA A 51 24.50 13.88 2.00
C ALA A 51 23.42 14.44 1.04
N GLN A 52 23.03 15.70 1.20
CA GLN A 52 22.10 16.37 0.30
C GLN A 52 22.75 16.65 -1.07
N GLU A 53 23.98 17.16 -1.07
CA GLU A 53 24.72 17.48 -2.29
C GLU A 53 25.02 16.20 -3.09
N THR A 54 25.46 15.14 -2.42
CA THR A 54 25.68 13.83 -3.05
C THR A 54 24.42 13.34 -3.75
N ARG A 55 23.26 13.45 -3.11
CA ARG A 55 21.98 13.08 -3.72
C ARG A 55 21.68 13.96 -4.94
N ARG A 56 21.91 15.28 -4.84
CA ARG A 56 21.65 16.24 -5.91
C ARG A 56 22.54 15.97 -7.14
N VAL A 57 23.81 15.69 -6.92
CA VAL A 57 24.77 15.32 -7.98
C VAL A 57 24.41 13.97 -8.58
N LEU A 58 24.05 12.97 -7.78
CA LEU A 58 23.62 11.67 -8.27
C LEU A 58 22.41 11.77 -9.19
N ASP A 59 21.36 12.45 -8.75
CA ASP A 59 20.13 12.60 -9.54
C ASP A 59 20.40 13.43 -10.83
N ARG A 60 21.35 14.38 -10.78
CA ARG A 60 21.82 15.13 -11.94
C ARG A 60 22.56 14.23 -12.95
N LEU A 61 23.52 13.43 -12.50
CA LEU A 61 24.26 12.50 -13.35
C LEU A 61 23.31 11.49 -14.00
N TYR A 62 22.40 10.91 -13.22
CA TYR A 62 21.40 9.99 -13.74
C TYR A 62 20.54 10.62 -14.84
N GLY A 63 20.01 11.83 -14.58
CA GLY A 63 19.17 12.52 -15.55
C GLY A 63 19.91 12.88 -16.84
N TYR A 64 21.14 13.41 -16.73
CA TYR A 64 21.92 13.86 -17.88
C TYR A 64 22.40 12.70 -18.76
N GLU A 65 22.86 11.60 -18.16
CA GLU A 65 23.39 10.46 -18.91
C GLU A 65 22.27 9.64 -19.58
N ILE A 66 21.13 9.45 -18.89
CA ILE A 66 20.09 8.53 -19.34
C ILE A 66 19.05 9.19 -20.25
N SER A 67 18.72 10.47 -20.06
CA SER A 67 17.69 11.15 -20.88
C SER A 67 17.99 11.13 -22.39
N PRO A 68 19.23 11.34 -22.86
CA PRO A 68 19.57 11.24 -24.29
C PRO A 68 19.33 9.85 -24.89
N VAL A 69 19.38 8.79 -24.09
CA VAL A 69 19.04 7.42 -24.52
C VAL A 69 17.53 7.32 -24.75
N LEU A 70 16.71 7.83 -23.83
CA LEU A 70 15.25 7.86 -23.97
C LEU A 70 14.80 8.64 -25.21
N TRP A 71 15.46 9.77 -25.51
CA TRP A 71 15.13 10.56 -26.70
C TRP A 71 15.41 9.84 -28.01
N ARG A 72 16.49 9.04 -28.06
CA ARG A 72 16.85 8.27 -29.26
C ARG A 72 16.03 7.00 -29.42
N LYS A 73 15.54 6.41 -28.31
CA LYS A 73 14.92 5.07 -28.31
C LYS A 73 13.41 5.06 -28.09
N VAL A 74 12.84 6.13 -27.54
CA VAL A 74 11.41 6.20 -27.19
C VAL A 74 10.79 7.46 -27.78
N ALA A 75 11.05 8.62 -27.19
CA ALA A 75 10.50 9.91 -27.65
C ALA A 75 11.32 11.08 -27.14
N ARG A 76 11.43 12.14 -27.95
CA ARG A 76 12.08 13.41 -27.54
C ARG A 76 11.29 14.06 -26.41
N GLY A 77 11.99 14.68 -25.47
CA GLY A 77 11.39 15.40 -24.34
C GLY A 77 11.09 14.55 -23.09
N LEU A 78 11.39 13.24 -23.13
CA LEU A 78 11.27 12.38 -21.94
C LEU A 78 12.40 12.64 -20.93
N SER A 79 12.08 12.57 -19.65
CA SER A 79 13.05 12.69 -18.56
C SER A 79 13.37 11.32 -17.95
N ALA A 80 14.65 11.07 -17.70
CA ALA A 80 15.08 9.95 -16.90
C ALA A 80 15.14 10.36 -15.42
N GLY A 81 14.35 9.70 -14.57
CA GLY A 81 14.37 9.91 -13.13
C GLY A 81 14.64 8.61 -12.39
N ARG A 82 15.66 8.59 -11.51
CA ARG A 82 16.06 7.39 -10.76
C ARG A 82 14.93 6.82 -9.91
N VAL A 83 14.19 7.68 -9.19
CA VAL A 83 13.05 7.27 -8.36
C VAL A 83 11.77 7.14 -9.19
N GLN A 84 11.53 8.10 -10.09
CA GLN A 84 10.31 8.12 -10.93
C GLN A 84 10.18 6.87 -11.80
N SER A 85 11.27 6.43 -12.43
CA SER A 85 11.25 5.23 -13.29
C SER A 85 10.89 3.96 -12.53
N VAL A 86 11.31 3.81 -11.28
CA VAL A 86 10.92 2.67 -10.42
C VAL A 86 9.44 2.73 -10.08
N VAL A 87 8.93 3.91 -9.71
CA VAL A 87 7.49 4.10 -9.42
C VAL A 87 6.64 3.81 -10.66
N THR A 88 7.03 4.35 -11.82
CA THR A 88 6.38 4.05 -13.10
C THR A 88 6.41 2.56 -13.40
N ARG A 89 7.55 1.89 -13.17
CA ARG A 89 7.65 0.43 -13.33
C ARG A 89 6.67 -0.31 -12.42
N MET A 90 6.54 0.05 -11.15
CA MET A 90 5.59 -0.61 -10.24
C MET A 90 4.14 -0.52 -10.73
N VAL A 91 3.75 0.64 -11.26
CA VAL A 91 2.41 0.83 -11.86
C VAL A 91 2.23 -0.02 -13.12
N VAL A 92 3.24 -0.02 -14.00
CA VAL A 92 3.21 -0.80 -15.24
C VAL A 92 3.20 -2.30 -14.97
N ASP A 93 3.98 -2.77 -14.00
CA ASP A 93 4.04 -4.19 -13.63
C ASP A 93 2.69 -4.64 -13.07
N ARG A 94 2.03 -3.83 -12.22
CA ARG A 94 0.64 -4.10 -11.78
C ARG A 94 -0.36 -4.11 -12.94
N GLU A 95 -0.23 -3.21 -13.90
CA GLU A 95 -1.14 -3.22 -15.06
C GLU A 95 -0.91 -4.44 -15.94
N ARG A 96 0.34 -4.88 -16.11
CA ARG A 96 0.66 -6.14 -16.79
C ARG A 96 0.07 -7.36 -16.08
N GLU A 97 0.11 -7.40 -14.75
CA GLU A 97 -0.57 -8.43 -13.95
C GLU A 97 -2.07 -8.44 -14.26
N ARG A 98 -2.71 -7.27 -14.29
CA ARG A 98 -4.15 -7.12 -14.62
C ARG A 98 -4.48 -7.53 -16.05
N MET A 99 -3.63 -7.20 -17.01
CA MET A 99 -3.80 -7.59 -18.42
C MET A 99 -3.66 -9.11 -18.62
N ALA A 100 -2.79 -9.75 -17.84
CA ALA A 100 -2.57 -11.20 -17.89
C ALA A 100 -3.61 -12.00 -17.09
N PHE A 101 -4.30 -11.35 -16.14
CA PHE A 101 -5.29 -11.97 -15.27
C PHE A 101 -6.46 -12.57 -16.07
N LYS A 102 -6.77 -13.83 -15.79
CA LYS A 102 -7.94 -14.55 -16.35
C LYS A 102 -8.95 -14.78 -15.24
N ALA A 103 -10.15 -14.23 -15.42
CA ALA A 103 -11.22 -14.38 -14.44
C ALA A 103 -11.75 -15.83 -14.40
N ALA A 104 -11.89 -16.37 -13.19
CA ALA A 104 -12.65 -17.58 -12.94
C ALA A 104 -14.06 -17.24 -12.46
N SER A 105 -15.06 -17.98 -12.92
CA SER A 105 -16.42 -17.92 -12.39
C SER A 105 -16.58 -18.93 -11.24
N TYR A 106 -17.31 -18.54 -10.19
CA TYR A 106 -17.68 -19.41 -9.09
C TYR A 106 -19.03 -18.96 -8.55
N TRP A 107 -19.78 -19.91 -7.99
CA TRP A 107 -21.07 -19.65 -7.36
C TRP A 107 -21.02 -19.96 -5.87
N ASP A 108 -21.79 -19.22 -5.08
CA ASP A 108 -22.08 -19.51 -3.68
C ASP A 108 -23.59 -19.52 -3.45
N LEU A 109 -24.01 -19.97 -2.26
CA LEU A 109 -25.40 -19.89 -1.82
C LEU A 109 -25.44 -19.04 -0.56
N THR A 110 -26.41 -18.12 -0.52
CA THR A 110 -26.72 -17.34 0.69
C THR A 110 -28.16 -17.62 1.09
N GLY A 111 -28.34 -18.25 2.26
CA GLY A 111 -29.66 -18.49 2.86
C GLY A 111 -30.03 -17.38 3.84
N GLN A 112 -31.33 -17.12 3.98
CA GLN A 112 -31.89 -16.27 5.02
C GLN A 112 -32.60 -17.15 6.05
N PHE A 113 -32.17 -17.06 7.30
CA PHE A 113 -32.62 -17.93 8.39
C PHE A 113 -33.33 -17.08 9.45
N GLY A 114 -34.43 -17.62 10.00
CA GLY A 114 -35.12 -17.07 11.15
C GLY A 114 -34.69 -17.78 12.44
N ALA A 115 -34.52 -17.02 13.52
CA ALA A 115 -34.30 -17.56 14.86
C ALA A 115 -34.98 -16.67 15.90
N GLY A 116 -36.02 -17.19 16.56
CA GLY A 116 -36.86 -16.40 17.46
C GLY A 116 -37.51 -15.23 16.71
N SER A 117 -37.30 -14.01 17.17
CA SER A 117 -37.80 -12.77 16.54
C SER A 117 -36.84 -12.14 15.51
N GLY A 118 -35.65 -12.71 15.31
CA GLY A 118 -34.62 -12.18 14.41
C GLY A 118 -34.46 -12.99 13.12
N SER A 119 -33.88 -12.35 12.10
CA SER A 119 -33.39 -13.05 10.90
C SER A 119 -31.93 -12.69 10.60
N PHE A 120 -31.20 -13.62 10.00
CA PHE A 120 -29.81 -13.41 9.59
C PHE A 120 -29.53 -14.13 8.28
N LYS A 121 -28.47 -13.71 7.59
CA LYS A 121 -27.98 -14.38 6.38
C LYS A 121 -26.80 -15.28 6.73
N ALA A 122 -26.74 -16.46 6.11
CA ALA A 122 -25.55 -17.31 6.19
C ALA A 122 -25.19 -17.83 4.80
N LYS A 123 -23.88 -17.95 4.55
CA LYS A 123 -23.34 -18.50 3.30
C LYS A 123 -23.05 -19.98 3.46
N LEU A 124 -23.24 -20.75 2.39
CA LEU A 124 -22.84 -22.14 2.32
C LEU A 124 -21.32 -22.25 2.47
N ALA A 125 -20.87 -22.97 3.49
CA ALA A 125 -19.44 -23.11 3.80
C ALA A 125 -18.79 -24.32 3.10
N SER A 126 -19.53 -25.44 2.97
CA SER A 126 -19.02 -26.69 2.43
C SER A 126 -20.14 -27.58 1.90
N VAL A 127 -19.84 -28.39 0.89
CA VAL A 127 -20.70 -29.47 0.35
C VAL A 127 -19.94 -30.78 0.51
N ASP A 128 -20.55 -31.79 1.12
CA ASP A 128 -19.96 -33.12 1.32
C ASP A 128 -18.53 -33.13 1.92
N GLY A 129 -18.26 -32.17 2.81
CA GLY A 129 -16.94 -32.00 3.45
C GLY A 129 -15.89 -31.24 2.63
N ALA A 130 -16.19 -30.89 1.38
CA ALA A 130 -15.37 -30.01 0.55
C ALA A 130 -15.82 -28.55 0.72
N LYS A 131 -14.87 -27.64 0.90
CA LYS A 131 -15.19 -26.22 1.11
C LYS A 131 -15.69 -25.57 -0.17
N VAL A 132 -16.75 -24.77 -0.14
CA VAL A 132 -17.17 -24.03 -1.35
C VAL A 132 -16.04 -23.09 -1.79
N ALA A 133 -15.63 -23.22 -3.05
CA ALA A 133 -14.57 -22.39 -3.64
C ALA A 133 -15.01 -20.92 -3.70
N SER A 134 -14.06 -20.04 -3.46
CA SER A 134 -14.22 -18.59 -3.50
C SER A 134 -13.07 -17.97 -4.30
N GLY A 135 -13.10 -16.66 -4.56
CA GLY A 135 -12.09 -16.00 -5.40
C GLY A 135 -10.63 -16.26 -5.00
N ARG A 136 -10.34 -16.49 -3.71
CA ARG A 136 -8.97 -16.79 -3.22
C ARG A 136 -8.46 -18.19 -3.59
N ASP A 137 -9.34 -19.08 -4.03
CA ASP A 137 -9.01 -20.48 -4.33
C ASP A 137 -8.53 -20.64 -5.78
N PHE A 138 -8.59 -19.57 -6.57
CA PHE A 138 -8.11 -19.50 -7.95
C PHE A 138 -6.80 -18.72 -8.02
N ASN A 139 -5.90 -19.12 -8.91
CA ASN A 139 -4.71 -18.34 -9.25
C ASN A 139 -5.05 -17.27 -10.31
N ASP A 140 -4.05 -16.48 -10.70
CA ASP A 140 -4.21 -15.40 -11.68
C ASP A 140 -4.57 -15.90 -13.09
N ASP A 141 -4.36 -17.19 -13.38
CA ASP A 141 -4.79 -17.86 -14.61
C ASP A 141 -6.24 -18.39 -14.55
N GLY A 142 -6.96 -18.13 -13.46
CA GLY A 142 -8.33 -18.60 -13.24
C GLY A 142 -8.43 -20.10 -12.95
N VAL A 143 -7.32 -20.75 -12.59
CA VAL A 143 -7.25 -22.19 -12.30
C VAL A 143 -7.44 -22.41 -10.80
N LEU A 144 -8.33 -23.33 -10.45
CA LEU A 144 -8.56 -23.75 -9.06
C LEU A 144 -7.30 -24.43 -8.50
N THR A 145 -6.79 -23.93 -7.38
CA THR A 145 -5.57 -24.43 -6.72
C THR A 145 -5.84 -25.16 -5.41
N SER A 146 -6.98 -24.91 -4.78
CA SER A 146 -7.38 -25.55 -3.51
C SER A 146 -7.74 -27.03 -3.72
N ARG A 147 -7.01 -27.93 -3.05
CA ARG A 147 -7.13 -29.39 -3.21
C ARG A 147 -8.47 -29.99 -2.74
N ASN A 148 -9.15 -29.35 -1.78
CA ASN A 148 -10.42 -29.81 -1.23
C ASN A 148 -11.47 -28.70 -1.30
N ALA A 149 -11.76 -28.26 -2.53
CA ALA A 149 -12.74 -27.22 -2.80
C ALA A 149 -13.85 -27.73 -3.73
N ALA A 150 -15.10 -27.48 -3.35
CA ALA A 150 -16.27 -27.65 -4.19
C ALA A 150 -16.40 -26.41 -5.09
N HIS A 151 -16.04 -26.54 -6.36
CA HIS A 151 -16.22 -25.47 -7.35
C HIS A 151 -17.63 -25.54 -7.93
N LEU A 152 -18.50 -24.66 -7.43
CA LEU A 152 -19.89 -24.60 -7.89
C LEU A 152 -20.01 -23.72 -9.14
N ASN A 153 -20.71 -24.25 -10.13
CA ASN A 153 -21.24 -23.49 -11.26
C ASN A 153 -22.72 -23.14 -11.01
N GLU A 154 -23.34 -22.44 -11.96
CA GLU A 154 -24.72 -22.00 -11.87
C GLU A 154 -25.70 -23.16 -11.68
N GLU A 155 -25.55 -24.23 -12.45
CA GLU A 155 -26.42 -25.40 -12.43
C GLU A 155 -26.38 -26.10 -11.06
N LEU A 156 -25.18 -26.38 -10.56
CA LEU A 156 -24.98 -27.00 -9.25
C LEU A 156 -25.49 -26.10 -8.13
N ALA A 157 -25.20 -24.80 -8.17
CA ALA A 157 -25.66 -23.86 -7.14
C ALA A 157 -27.18 -23.76 -7.10
N THR A 158 -27.83 -23.70 -8.27
CA THR A 158 -29.29 -23.62 -8.37
C THR A 158 -29.96 -24.93 -7.94
N SER A 159 -29.38 -26.07 -8.32
CA SER A 159 -29.85 -27.39 -7.89
C SER A 159 -29.76 -27.56 -6.36
N LEU A 160 -28.61 -27.17 -5.78
CA LEU A 160 -28.43 -27.18 -4.32
C LEU A 160 -29.41 -26.24 -3.62
N ALA A 161 -29.64 -25.04 -4.16
CA ALA A 161 -30.57 -24.08 -3.57
C ALA A 161 -32.00 -24.64 -3.56
N ALA A 162 -32.44 -25.23 -4.68
CA ALA A 162 -33.76 -25.85 -4.79
C ALA A 162 -33.92 -27.04 -3.81
N GLY A 163 -32.90 -27.90 -3.69
CA GLY A 163 -32.93 -29.04 -2.77
C GLY A 163 -32.87 -28.66 -1.29
N LEU A 164 -32.39 -27.45 -0.96
CA LEU A 164 -32.25 -26.96 0.40
C LEU A 164 -33.37 -26.02 0.85
N GLN A 165 -34.29 -25.65 -0.05
CA GLN A 165 -35.33 -24.65 0.22
C GLN A 165 -36.23 -25.03 1.41
N ASP A 166 -36.63 -26.30 1.47
CA ASP A 166 -37.52 -26.85 2.50
C ASP A 166 -36.78 -27.76 3.49
N ALA A 167 -35.44 -27.68 3.52
CA ALA A 167 -34.63 -28.49 4.41
C ALA A 167 -34.60 -27.93 5.83
N ASP A 168 -34.56 -28.81 6.83
CA ASP A 168 -34.38 -28.42 8.23
C ASP A 168 -32.90 -28.08 8.51
N PHE A 169 -32.67 -26.87 9.01
CA PHE A 169 -31.34 -26.42 9.42
C PHE A 169 -31.18 -26.45 10.94
N ARG A 170 -29.98 -26.83 11.40
CA ARG A 170 -29.61 -26.81 12.81
C ARG A 170 -28.29 -26.08 13.05
N VAL A 171 -28.21 -25.35 14.15
CA VAL A 171 -26.96 -24.71 14.57
C VAL A 171 -26.01 -25.80 15.08
N ARG A 172 -24.88 -25.99 14.39
CA ARG A 172 -23.86 -26.97 14.77
C ARG A 172 -22.90 -26.45 15.85
N SER A 173 -22.57 -25.17 15.79
CA SER A 173 -21.58 -24.54 16.68
C SER A 173 -21.79 -23.03 16.74
N VAL A 174 -21.61 -22.45 17.93
CA VAL A 174 -21.56 -21.00 18.16
C VAL A 174 -20.27 -20.70 18.90
N ASP A 175 -19.45 -19.79 18.35
CA ASP A 175 -18.19 -19.37 18.97
C ASP A 175 -18.20 -17.84 19.11
N THR A 176 -17.87 -17.34 20.29
CA THR A 176 -17.81 -15.91 20.59
C THR A 176 -16.41 -15.59 21.09
N LYS A 177 -15.66 -14.83 20.30
CA LYS A 177 -14.29 -14.42 20.63
C LYS A 177 -14.24 -12.91 20.84
N PRO A 178 -13.86 -12.44 22.05
CA PRO A 178 -13.59 -11.03 22.24
C PRO A 178 -12.38 -10.63 21.39
N TYR A 179 -12.44 -9.47 20.74
CA TYR A 179 -11.31 -8.91 20.04
C TYR A 179 -11.07 -7.47 20.51
N THR A 180 -9.80 -7.10 20.60
CA THR A 180 -9.39 -5.73 20.94
C THR A 180 -8.68 -5.13 19.75
N ARG A 181 -9.12 -3.94 19.31
CA ARG A 181 -8.43 -3.16 18.30
C ARG A 181 -7.65 -2.05 18.98
N ARG A 182 -6.33 -2.02 18.76
CA ARG A 182 -5.49 -0.90 19.20
C ARG A 182 -5.75 0.32 18.31
N PRO A 183 -5.68 1.54 18.85
CA PRO A 183 -5.76 2.74 18.04
C PRO A 183 -4.63 2.76 17.01
N ALA A 184 -4.88 3.37 15.86
CA ALA A 184 -3.86 3.59 14.85
C ALA A 184 -2.80 4.56 15.40
N ALA A 185 -1.58 4.47 14.88
CA ALA A 185 -0.56 5.48 15.14
C ALA A 185 -1.03 6.86 14.61
N PRO A 186 -0.51 7.97 15.18
CA PRO A 186 -0.67 9.29 14.56
C PRO A 186 -0.22 9.27 13.10
N PHE A 187 -0.81 10.16 12.29
CA PHE A 187 -0.43 10.27 10.89
C PHE A 187 1.05 10.63 10.73
N THR A 188 1.71 9.96 9.80
CA THR A 188 3.04 10.32 9.28
C THR A 188 2.92 10.58 7.78
N THR A 189 3.88 11.29 7.19
CA THR A 189 3.98 11.49 5.73
C THR A 189 4.25 10.18 4.99
#